data_AF-A0A418IMZ0-F1
#
_entry.id   AF-A0A418IMZ0-F1
#
_cell.length_a   1.000
_cell.length_b   1.000
_cell.length_c   1.000
_cell.angle_alpha   90.00
_cell.angle_beta   90.00
_cell.angle_gamma   90.00
#
_symmetry.space_group_name_H-M   'P 1'
#
loop_
_entity.id
_entity.type
_entity.pdbx_description
1 polymer ?
#
loop_
_entity_poly.entity_id
_entity_poly.type
_entity_poly.pdbx_seq_one_letter_code
_entity_poly.pdbx_strand_id
1 'polypeptide(L)'
;MKSVKILSEELGVSKQTIFNNIKRLNIETIKQENTSFIKEDTDIEKIIQRVNENKKKYGFESTTEDKQKKESDNINVESKSDTQIVEILKNQIDTLNDQIEKQENRHETTIEFYRKELQERSKLLENQQVLALESNKKIQKLENQLEEERHLNYSFDTSTNDRQNVDAQDATYTTDSEDINQDQEEDKESDKDISESLRDESTQSEDVPSNQNDNDSDIEEKGEETQPKKSFWSRLFGG
;
A
#
# COMPACT_ATOMS: atom_id res chain seq x y z
N MET A 1 1.97 15.92 47.31
CA MET A 1 2.88 14.86 46.77
C MET A 1 2.11 13.62 46.34
N LYS A 2 2.14 13.29 45.04
CA LYS A 2 1.44 12.14 44.44
C LYS A 2 2.45 11.20 43.77
N SER A 3 2.22 9.89 43.85
CA SER A 3 3.10 8.92 43.18
C SER A 3 2.83 8.89 41.69
N VAL A 4 3.88 8.64 40.89
CA VAL A 4 3.75 8.48 39.43
C VAL A 4 2.81 7.33 39.08
N LYS A 5 2.78 6.28 39.92
CA LYS A 5 1.86 5.14 39.76
C LYS A 5 0.41 5.59 39.88
N ILE A 6 0.05 6.27 40.98
CA ILE A 6 -1.33 6.73 41.22
C ILE A 6 -1.75 7.70 40.12
N LEU A 7 -0.90 8.66 39.75
CA LEU A 7 -1.20 9.63 38.70
C LEU A 7 -1.41 8.96 37.33
N SER A 8 -0.66 7.90 37.03
CA SER A 8 -0.82 7.16 35.77
C SER A 8 -2.14 6.38 35.73
N GLU A 9 -2.55 5.80 36.86
CA GLU A 9 -3.81 5.06 37.00
C GLU A 9 -5.03 6.00 36.89
N GLU A 10 -4.99 7.14 37.58
CA GLU A 10 -6.03 8.18 37.55
C GLU A 10 -6.24 8.75 36.13
N LEU A 11 -5.13 9.03 35.43
CA LEU A 11 -5.18 9.52 34.07
C LEU A 11 -5.38 8.41 33.03
N GLY A 12 -5.41 7.12 33.42
CA GLY A 12 -5.55 6.01 32.48
C GLY A 12 -4.45 5.97 31.40
N VAL A 13 -3.21 6.32 31.77
CA VAL A 13 -2.05 6.32 30.88
C VAL A 13 -0.93 5.46 31.47
N SER A 14 0.05 5.07 30.65
CA SER A 14 1.22 4.34 31.16
C SER A 14 2.07 5.20 32.11
N LYS A 15 2.74 4.57 33.09
CA LYS A 15 3.74 5.25 33.93
C LYS A 15 4.81 5.96 33.10
N GLN A 16 5.20 5.36 31.97
CA GLN A 16 6.20 5.94 31.06
C GLN A 16 5.70 7.26 30.45
N THR A 17 4.42 7.37 30.14
CA THR A 17 3.80 8.61 29.66
C THR A 17 3.96 9.72 30.68
N ILE A 18 3.75 9.43 31.97
CA ILE A 18 3.94 10.40 33.05
C ILE A 18 5.42 10.79 33.16
N PHE A 19 6.35 9.82 33.16
CA PHE A 19 7.79 10.10 33.19
C PHE A 19 8.28 10.95 32.00
N ASN A 20 7.74 10.72 30.80
CA ASN A 20 8.08 11.52 29.63
C ASN A 20 7.64 12.98 29.79
N ASN A 21 6.48 13.22 30.41
CA ASN A 21 6.00 14.57 30.69
C ASN A 21 6.80 15.25 31.81
N ILE A 22 7.15 14.52 32.88
CA ILE A 22 8.05 15.00 33.95
C ILE A 22 9.39 15.47 33.36
N LYS A 23 10.01 14.66 32.49
CA LYS A 23 11.27 15.02 31.82
C LYS A 23 11.13 16.25 30.92
N ARG A 24 10.00 16.39 30.22
CA ARG A 24 9.76 17.54 29.32
C ARG A 24 9.48 18.85 30.08
N LEU A 25 8.88 18.74 31.26
CA LEU A 25 8.55 19.88 32.13
C LEU A 25 9.68 20.20 33.11
N ASN A 26 10.79 19.45 33.07
CA ASN A 26 11.93 19.57 34.00
C ASN A 26 11.49 19.53 35.48
N ILE A 27 10.53 18.65 35.80
CA ILE A 27 9.99 18.50 37.15
C ILE A 27 10.87 17.54 37.96
N GLU A 28 11.19 17.91 39.19
CA GLU A 28 11.93 17.05 40.11
C GLU A 28 11.05 15.97 40.75
N THR A 29 11.62 14.77 40.93
CA THR A 29 10.92 13.67 41.60
C THR A 29 11.74 13.10 42.74
N ILE A 30 11.08 12.69 43.83
CA ILE A 30 11.71 11.93 44.91
C ILE A 30 11.48 10.45 44.67
N LYS A 31 12.49 9.63 44.91
CA LYS A 31 12.34 8.18 45.00
C LYS A 31 12.20 7.76 46.47
N GLN A 32 11.06 7.17 46.83
CA GLN A 32 10.81 6.57 48.14
C GLN A 32 10.30 5.15 47.93
N GLU A 33 10.88 4.17 48.64
CA GLU A 33 10.42 2.76 48.60
C GLU A 33 10.25 2.21 47.18
N ASN A 34 11.24 2.49 46.31
CA ASN A 34 11.23 2.12 44.89
C ASN A 34 10.11 2.74 44.03
N THR A 35 9.39 3.74 44.55
CA THR A 35 8.37 4.49 43.82
C THR A 35 8.77 5.96 43.68
N SER A 36 8.51 6.52 42.51
CA SER A 36 8.78 7.94 42.21
C SER A 36 7.56 8.78 42.56
N PHE A 37 7.80 9.91 43.20
CA PHE A 37 6.79 10.86 43.63
C PHE A 37 7.11 12.28 43.13
N ILE A 38 6.05 13.02 42.82
CA ILE A 38 6.11 14.44 42.46
C ILE A 38 5.72 15.23 43.71
N LYS A 39 6.61 16.11 44.20
CA LYS A 39 6.40 16.82 45.48
C LYS A 39 5.28 17.86 45.39
N GLU A 40 5.39 18.73 44.39
CA GLU A 40 4.59 19.94 44.26
C GLU A 40 3.28 19.65 43.52
N ASP A 41 2.17 20.17 44.06
CA ASP A 41 0.86 19.95 43.45
C ASP A 41 0.68 20.76 42.16
N THR A 42 1.36 21.92 42.02
CA THR A 42 1.39 22.71 40.77
C THR A 42 2.02 21.93 39.62
N ASP A 43 3.04 21.12 39.90
CA ASP A 43 3.71 20.28 38.91
C ASP A 43 2.85 19.08 38.51
N ILE A 44 2.06 18.54 39.44
CA ILE A 44 1.05 17.52 39.16
C ILE A 44 0.00 18.09 38.19
N GLU A 45 -0.49 19.31 38.43
CA GLU A 45 -1.47 19.98 37.56
C GLU A 45 -0.93 20.22 36.15
N LYS A 46 0.31 20.71 36.01
CA LYS A 46 0.96 20.90 34.69
C LYS A 46 1.04 19.59 33.90
N ILE A 47 1.35 18.47 34.59
CA ILE A 47 1.39 17.15 33.95
C ILE A 47 -0.01 16.73 33.51
N ILE A 48 -1.02 16.88 34.37
CA ILE A 48 -2.42 16.55 34.05
C ILE A 48 -2.88 17.33 32.82
N GLN A 49 -2.66 18.65 32.81
CA GLN A 49 -3.05 19.53 31.71
C GLN A 49 -2.42 19.05 30.39
N ARG A 50 -1.10 18.84 30.37
CA ARG A 50 -0.39 18.40 29.17
C ARG A 50 -0.82 17.00 28.70
N VAL A 51 -1.11 16.09 29.61
CA VAL A 51 -1.60 14.75 29.27
C VAL A 51 -2.99 14.84 28.64
N ASN A 52 -3.88 15.66 29.18
CA ASN A 52 -5.23 15.87 28.66
C ASN A 52 -5.22 16.58 27.30
N GLU A 53 -4.38 17.61 27.12
CA GLU A 53 -4.16 18.27 25.82
C GLU A 53 -3.69 17.27 24.74
N ASN A 54 -2.76 16.38 25.09
CA ASN A 54 -2.29 15.35 24.16
C ASN A 54 -3.41 14.34 23.83
N LYS A 55 -4.19 13.90 24.81
CA LYS A 55 -5.34 13.02 24.56
C LYS A 55 -6.34 13.64 23.60
N LYS A 56 -6.68 14.92 23.81
CA LYS A 56 -7.57 15.68 22.94
C LYS A 56 -7.03 15.76 21.52
N LYS A 57 -5.74 16.05 21.35
CA LYS A 57 -5.07 16.11 20.04
C LYS A 57 -5.22 14.82 19.24
N TYR A 58 -5.17 13.66 19.89
CA TYR A 58 -5.24 12.35 19.24
C TYR A 58 -6.62 11.69 19.33
N GLY A 59 -7.66 12.42 19.75
CA GLY A 59 -9.03 11.91 19.83
C GLY A 59 -9.27 10.86 20.92
N PHE A 60 -8.37 10.75 21.91
CA PHE A 60 -8.49 9.87 23.09
C PHE A 60 -9.08 10.60 24.30
N GLU A 61 -10.00 11.55 24.08
CA GLU A 61 -10.62 12.30 25.16
C GLU A 61 -11.40 11.33 26.06
N SER A 62 -10.76 10.91 27.16
CA SER A 62 -11.44 10.22 28.24
C SER A 62 -12.29 11.28 28.92
N THR A 63 -13.60 11.17 28.82
CA THR A 63 -14.54 11.85 29.71
C THR A 63 -14.22 11.42 31.14
N THR A 64 -13.25 12.06 31.80
CA THR A 64 -12.89 11.76 33.19
C THR A 64 -14.01 12.20 34.13
N GLU A 65 -14.86 13.14 33.70
CA GLU A 65 -16.17 13.39 34.32
C GLU A 65 -17.09 12.15 34.29
N ASP A 66 -17.00 11.31 33.26
CA ASP A 66 -17.78 10.06 33.22
C ASP A 66 -17.24 9.02 34.19
N LYS A 67 -15.96 9.01 34.59
CA LYS A 67 -15.48 8.00 35.56
C LYS A 67 -15.86 8.35 37.01
N GLN A 68 -15.77 9.63 37.40
CA GLN A 68 -16.25 10.04 38.73
C GLN A 68 -17.78 10.10 38.83
N LYS A 69 -18.51 10.31 37.71
CA LYS A 69 -19.96 10.05 37.68
C LYS A 69 -20.30 8.56 37.61
N LYS A 70 -19.53 7.72 36.91
CA LYS A 70 -19.81 6.28 36.77
C LYS A 70 -19.59 5.44 38.03
N GLU A 71 -18.77 5.87 38.98
CA GLU A 71 -18.72 5.21 40.30
C GLU A 71 -19.96 5.52 41.17
N SER A 72 -20.67 6.62 40.87
CA SER A 72 -22.01 6.90 41.41
C SER A 72 -23.16 6.44 40.51
N ASP A 73 -22.90 6.06 39.25
CA ASP A 73 -23.87 5.44 38.35
C ASP A 73 -23.94 3.92 38.57
N ASN A 74 -23.92 3.49 39.83
CA ASN A 74 -24.75 2.34 40.18
C ASN A 74 -26.19 2.85 40.02
N ILE A 75 -26.68 2.82 38.78
CA ILE A 75 -27.94 3.44 38.36
C ILE A 75 -29.01 2.91 39.30
N ASN A 76 -29.38 3.73 40.27
CA ASN A 76 -30.56 3.49 41.05
C ASN A 76 -31.74 3.76 40.11
N VAL A 77 -32.13 2.74 39.34
CA VAL A 77 -33.30 2.75 38.45
C VAL A 77 -34.58 3.00 39.27
N GLU A 78 -34.52 2.84 40.59
CA GLU A 78 -35.65 2.83 41.51
C GLU A 78 -36.36 4.19 41.70
N SER A 79 -35.85 5.30 41.13
CA SER A 79 -36.47 6.63 41.28
C SER A 79 -36.63 7.49 40.01
N LYS A 80 -36.27 6.99 38.82
CA LYS A 80 -36.48 7.72 37.56
C LYS A 80 -37.85 7.42 36.97
N SER A 81 -38.57 8.44 36.50
CA SER A 81 -39.84 8.23 35.81
C SER A 81 -39.61 7.56 34.45
N ASP A 82 -40.55 6.72 34.02
CA ASP A 82 -40.47 6.00 32.74
C ASP A 82 -40.17 6.93 31.55
N THR A 83 -40.67 8.16 31.58
CA THR A 83 -40.41 9.21 30.58
C THR A 83 -38.93 9.62 30.51
N GLN A 84 -38.25 9.76 31.65
CA GLN A 84 -36.83 10.12 31.70
C GLN A 84 -35.96 8.94 31.24
N ILE A 85 -36.37 7.71 31.53
CA ILE A 85 -35.68 6.51 31.07
C ILE A 85 -35.77 6.41 29.54
N VAL A 86 -36.94 6.64 28.95
CA VAL A 86 -37.13 6.66 27.49
C VAL A 86 -36.28 7.74 26.82
N GLU A 87 -36.20 8.94 27.39
CA GLU A 87 -35.38 10.03 26.85
C GLU A 87 -33.89 9.70 26.88
N ILE A 88 -33.39 9.13 27.98
CA ILE A 88 -32.00 8.67 28.10
C ILE A 88 -31.69 7.60 27.06
N LEU A 89 -32.57 6.61 26.90
CA LEU A 89 -32.41 5.54 25.91
C LEU A 89 -32.39 6.09 24.49
N LYS A 90 -33.25 7.06 24.18
CA LYS A 90 -33.27 7.71 22.87
C LYS A 90 -31.95 8.43 22.57
N ASN A 91 -31.45 9.22 23.52
CA ASN A 91 -30.16 9.89 23.38
C ASN A 91 -29.01 8.88 23.22
N GLN A 92 -29.06 7.74 23.92
CA GLN A 92 -28.08 6.66 23.74
C GLN A 92 -28.14 6.07 22.33
N ILE A 93 -29.34 5.80 21.79
CA ILE A 93 -29.52 5.32 20.42
C ILE A 93 -28.96 6.32 19.42
N ASP A 94 -29.26 7.61 19.57
CA ASP A 94 -28.77 8.65 18.67
C ASP A 94 -27.23 8.72 18.70
N THR A 95 -26.62 8.69 19.90
CA THR A 95 -25.15 8.68 20.00
C THR A 95 -24.49 7.43 19.40
N LEU A 96 -25.15 6.27 19.48
CA LEU A 96 -24.66 5.04 18.87
C LEU A 96 -24.77 5.09 17.34
N ASN A 97 -25.88 5.61 16.81
CA ASN A 97 -26.06 5.81 15.38
C ASN A 97 -24.99 6.75 14.80
N ASP A 98 -24.72 7.87 15.46
CA ASP A 98 -23.66 8.80 15.06
C ASP A 98 -22.27 8.13 15.04
N GLN A 99 -22.02 7.19 15.96
CA GLN A 99 -20.75 6.45 16.01
C GLN A 99 -20.64 5.44 14.87
N ILE A 100 -21.74 4.74 14.57
CA ILE A 100 -21.83 3.79 13.45
C ILE A 100 -21.60 4.54 12.14
N GLU A 101 -22.30 5.65 11.90
CA GLU A 101 -22.15 6.44 10.68
C GLU A 101 -20.70 6.94 10.50
N LYS A 102 -20.06 7.43 11.58
CA LYS A 102 -18.64 7.83 11.54
C LYS A 102 -17.72 6.66 11.23
N GLN A 103 -18.04 5.47 11.70
CA GLN A 103 -17.24 4.27 11.43
C GLN A 103 -17.41 3.81 9.98
N GLU A 104 -18.64 3.78 9.48
CA GLU A 104 -18.96 3.43 8.09
C GLU A 104 -18.26 4.38 7.11
N ASN A 105 -18.34 5.70 7.33
CA ASN A 105 -17.65 6.68 6.50
C ASN A 105 -16.12 6.50 6.48
N ARG A 106 -15.50 6.12 7.62
CA ARG A 106 -14.06 5.83 7.68
C ARG A 106 -13.71 4.57 6.88
N HIS A 107 -14.55 3.55 6.95
CA HIS A 107 -14.35 2.32 6.18
C HIS A 107 -14.55 2.57 4.69
N GLU A 108 -15.60 3.31 4.31
CA GLU A 108 -15.89 3.63 2.90
C GLU A 108 -14.73 4.36 2.25
N THR A 109 -14.23 5.44 2.88
CA THR A 109 -13.08 6.19 2.37
C THR A 109 -11.83 5.33 2.22
N THR A 110 -11.60 4.39 3.14
CA THR A 110 -10.47 3.46 3.08
C THR A 110 -10.64 2.44 1.95
N ILE A 111 -11.84 1.90 1.77
CA ILE A 111 -12.17 0.95 0.71
C ILE A 111 -12.03 1.62 -0.67
N GLU A 112 -12.55 2.84 -0.84
CA GLU A 112 -12.41 3.60 -2.07
C GLU A 112 -10.94 3.87 -2.42
N PHE A 113 -10.12 4.21 -1.43
CA PHE A 113 -8.68 4.40 -1.63
C PHE A 113 -8.03 3.12 -2.18
N TYR A 114 -8.26 1.97 -1.55
CA TYR A 114 -7.68 0.71 -2.01
C TYR A 114 -8.23 0.27 -3.37
N ARG A 115 -9.50 0.52 -3.66
CA ARG A 115 -10.09 0.25 -4.99
C ARG A 115 -9.37 1.04 -6.09
N LYS A 116 -9.10 2.34 -5.86
CA LYS A 116 -8.35 3.19 -6.81
C LYS A 116 -6.92 2.70 -7.00
N GLU A 117 -6.20 2.40 -5.91
CA GLU A 117 -4.83 1.88 -5.98
C GLU A 117 -4.77 0.55 -6.76
N LEU A 118 -5.73 -0.35 -6.53
CA LEU A 118 -5.82 -1.63 -7.24
C LEU A 118 -6.11 -1.43 -8.74
N GLN A 119 -6.99 -0.50 -9.08
CA GLN A 119 -7.31 -0.18 -10.48
C GLN A 119 -6.08 0.40 -11.21
N GLU A 120 -5.34 1.31 -10.59
CA GLU A 120 -4.11 1.87 -11.14
C GLU A 120 -3.04 0.79 -11.38
N ARG A 121 -2.83 -0.10 -10.40
CA ARG A 121 -1.91 -1.24 -10.55
C ARG A 121 -2.33 -2.18 -11.67
N SER A 122 -3.63 -2.46 -11.79
CA SER A 122 -4.16 -3.35 -12.82
C SER A 122 -3.93 -2.76 -14.22
N LYS A 123 -4.19 -1.48 -14.41
CA LYS A 123 -3.93 -0.78 -15.68
C LYS A 123 -2.44 -0.74 -16.04
N LEU A 124 -1.57 -0.53 -15.05
CA LEU A 124 -0.13 -0.56 -15.27
C LEU A 124 0.34 -1.95 -15.71
N LEU A 125 -0.17 -3.00 -15.07
CA LEU A 125 0.15 -4.38 -15.42
C LEU A 125 -0.31 -4.72 -16.84
N GLU A 126 -1.54 -4.33 -17.20
CA GLU A 126 -2.09 -4.52 -18.55
C GLU A 126 -1.20 -3.81 -19.60
N ASN A 127 -0.82 -2.56 -19.35
CA ASN A 127 0.07 -1.82 -20.26
C ASN A 127 1.42 -2.53 -20.43
N GLN A 128 2.01 -3.07 -19.36
CA GLN A 128 3.26 -3.82 -19.45
C GLN A 128 3.10 -5.10 -20.28
N GLN A 129 1.98 -5.81 -20.12
CA GLN A 129 1.68 -7.00 -20.92
C GLN A 129 1.52 -6.67 -22.40
N VAL A 130 0.78 -5.62 -22.73
CA VAL A 130 0.60 -5.16 -24.12
C VAL A 130 1.95 -4.78 -24.74
N LEU A 131 2.76 -3.98 -24.03
CA LEU A 131 4.09 -3.58 -24.50
C LEU A 131 5.04 -4.78 -24.71
N ALA A 132 5.01 -5.76 -23.82
CA ALA A 132 5.80 -6.98 -23.96
C ALA A 132 5.37 -7.81 -25.18
N LEU A 133 4.06 -7.92 -25.43
CA LEU A 133 3.55 -8.63 -26.61
C LEU A 133 3.91 -7.90 -27.91
N GLU A 134 3.81 -6.57 -27.94
CA GLU A 134 4.18 -5.77 -29.10
C GLU A 134 5.69 -5.79 -29.37
N SER A 135 6.52 -5.70 -28.34
CA SER A 135 7.96 -5.79 -28.47
C SER A 135 8.40 -7.17 -28.95
N ASN A 136 7.83 -8.25 -28.41
CA ASN A 136 8.10 -9.62 -28.87
C ASN A 136 7.72 -9.81 -30.35
N LYS A 137 6.56 -9.29 -30.78
CA LYS A 137 6.17 -9.31 -32.20
C LYS A 137 7.15 -8.53 -33.08
N LYS A 138 7.68 -7.42 -32.60
CA LYS A 138 8.68 -6.62 -33.33
C LYS A 138 10.02 -7.35 -33.42
N ILE A 139 10.46 -7.99 -32.33
CA ILE A 139 11.69 -8.80 -32.29
C ILE A 139 11.59 -9.93 -33.33
N GLN A 140 10.50 -10.70 -33.34
CA GLN A 140 10.29 -11.77 -34.32
C GLN A 140 10.37 -11.29 -35.77
N LYS A 141 9.82 -10.10 -36.07
CA LYS A 141 9.92 -9.51 -37.42
C LYS A 141 11.36 -9.17 -37.78
N LEU A 142 12.12 -8.58 -36.86
CA LEU A 142 13.52 -8.23 -37.08
C LEU A 142 14.42 -9.47 -37.19
N GLU A 143 14.16 -10.51 -36.39
CA GLU A 143 14.86 -11.79 -36.47
C GLU A 143 14.63 -12.45 -37.84
N ASN A 144 13.39 -12.47 -38.34
CA ASN A 144 13.09 -12.99 -39.67
C ASN A 144 13.80 -12.20 -40.78
N GLN A 145 13.80 -10.86 -40.70
CA GLN A 145 14.52 -10.02 -41.66
C GLN A 145 16.03 -10.28 -41.65
N LEU A 146 16.61 -10.41 -40.45
CA LEU A 146 18.04 -10.72 -40.30
C LEU A 146 18.39 -12.09 -40.89
N GLU A 147 17.53 -13.08 -40.69
CA GLU A 147 17.72 -14.43 -41.25
C GLU A 147 17.57 -14.43 -42.78
N GLU A 148 16.60 -13.70 -43.33
CA GLU A 148 16.48 -13.47 -44.78
C GLU A 148 17.73 -12.81 -45.37
N GLU A 149 18.27 -11.76 -44.72
CA GLU A 149 19.52 -11.12 -45.14
C GLU A 149 20.72 -12.07 -45.08
N ARG A 150 20.81 -12.93 -44.06
CA ARG A 150 21.85 -13.96 -43.97
C ARG A 150 21.75 -14.97 -45.12
N HIS A 151 20.54 -15.46 -45.40
CA HIS A 151 20.31 -16.39 -46.52
C HIS A 151 20.62 -15.76 -47.88
N LEU A 152 20.24 -14.50 -48.10
CA LEU A 152 20.53 -13.77 -49.34
C LEU A 152 22.04 -13.53 -49.54
N ASN A 153 22.76 -13.13 -48.49
CA ASN A 153 24.21 -12.92 -48.55
C ASN A 153 24.99 -14.24 -48.73
N TYR A 154 24.47 -15.37 -48.24
CA TYR A 154 25.09 -16.68 -48.43
C TYR A 154 24.79 -17.28 -49.82
N SER A 155 23.70 -16.89 -50.47
CA SER A 155 23.31 -17.39 -51.79
C SER A 155 24.14 -16.82 -52.96
N PHE A 156 24.93 -15.76 -52.75
CA PHE A 156 25.72 -15.14 -53.82
C PHE A 156 27.07 -15.83 -54.10
N ASP A 157 27.58 -16.67 -53.18
CA ASP A 157 28.92 -17.25 -53.28
C ASP A 157 28.97 -18.72 -53.79
N THR A 158 27.82 -19.31 -54.16
CA THR A 158 27.79 -20.71 -54.64
C THR A 158 27.64 -20.86 -56.16
N SER A 159 27.41 -19.78 -56.93
CA SER A 159 27.21 -19.89 -58.39
C SER A 159 28.49 -19.65 -59.23
N THR A 160 29.67 -19.51 -58.62
CA THR A 160 30.93 -19.28 -59.36
C THR A 160 32.09 -20.21 -58.97
N ASN A 161 31.87 -21.22 -58.13
CA ASN A 161 32.91 -22.18 -57.76
C ASN A 161 32.83 -23.49 -58.57
N ASP A 162 32.96 -23.34 -59.89
CA ASP A 162 33.37 -24.42 -60.81
C ASP A 162 34.90 -24.48 -60.94
N ARG A 163 35.63 -24.23 -59.83
CA ARG A 163 37.10 -24.26 -59.82
C ARG A 163 37.65 -24.92 -58.57
N GLN A 164 38.08 -26.16 -58.78
CA GLN A 164 39.17 -26.87 -58.12
C GLN A 164 39.20 -26.85 -56.58
N ASN A 165 38.71 -27.96 -56.04
CA ASN A 165 39.21 -28.60 -54.84
C ASN A 165 40.74 -28.44 -54.68
N VAL A 166 41.15 -27.58 -53.74
CA VAL A 166 42.46 -27.66 -53.07
C VAL A 166 42.23 -27.35 -51.60
N ASP A 167 42.13 -28.44 -50.85
CA ASP A 167 42.50 -28.65 -49.45
C ASP A 167 43.30 -27.46 -48.83
N ALA A 168 42.66 -26.70 -47.95
CA ALA A 168 43.32 -25.74 -47.08
C ALA A 168 42.87 -25.99 -45.65
N GLN A 169 43.82 -26.46 -44.86
CA GLN A 169 43.68 -26.82 -43.46
C GLN A 169 43.34 -25.61 -42.61
N ASP A 170 42.18 -25.65 -41.95
CA ASP A 170 41.99 -24.93 -40.70
C ASP A 170 42.25 -25.88 -39.53
N ALA A 171 43.22 -25.47 -38.72
CA ALA A 171 43.89 -26.26 -37.70
C ALA A 171 43.01 -26.55 -36.48
N THR A 172 43.09 -27.79 -36.03
CA THR A 172 42.54 -28.32 -34.78
C THR A 172 43.19 -27.70 -33.55
N TYR A 173 42.40 -27.14 -32.63
CA TYR A 173 42.72 -27.02 -31.19
C TYR A 173 41.47 -27.20 -30.32
N THR A 174 41.28 -28.43 -29.84
CA THR A 174 40.93 -28.91 -28.48
C THR A 174 39.94 -28.15 -27.56
N THR A 175 38.77 -28.80 -27.39
CA THR A 175 37.93 -29.09 -26.18
C THR A 175 37.82 -28.12 -24.99
N ASP A 176 36.58 -27.73 -24.62
CA ASP A 176 35.88 -28.13 -23.37
C ASP A 176 34.68 -27.21 -23.05
N SER A 177 33.46 -27.75 -23.11
CA SER A 177 32.43 -27.48 -22.10
C SER A 177 31.37 -28.58 -22.18
N GLU A 178 31.29 -29.35 -21.11
CA GLU A 178 30.47 -30.54 -20.92
C GLU A 178 28.98 -30.30 -21.16
N ASP A 179 28.38 -31.22 -21.89
CA ASP A 179 26.95 -31.49 -21.93
C ASP A 179 26.52 -31.99 -20.54
N ILE A 180 25.81 -31.15 -19.80
CA ILE A 180 25.11 -31.55 -18.57
C ILE A 180 23.61 -31.51 -18.87
N ASN A 181 23.11 -32.59 -19.46
CA ASN A 181 21.74 -33.00 -19.28
C ASN A 181 21.58 -33.51 -17.85
N GLN A 182 20.81 -32.79 -17.02
CA GLN A 182 20.34 -33.27 -15.73
C GLN A 182 18.82 -33.03 -15.63
N ASP A 183 18.09 -34.10 -15.95
CA ASP A 183 16.82 -34.56 -15.40
C ASP A 183 15.71 -33.53 -15.10
N GLN A 184 14.63 -33.57 -15.89
CA GLN A 184 13.28 -33.59 -15.32
C GLN A 184 12.42 -34.64 -16.04
N GLU A 185 11.97 -35.61 -15.26
CA GLU A 185 11.13 -36.75 -15.61
C GLU A 185 9.82 -36.32 -16.31
N GLU A 186 9.49 -37.04 -17.39
CA GLU A 186 8.14 -37.14 -17.92
C GLU A 186 7.28 -37.94 -16.93
N ASP A 187 6.29 -37.30 -16.31
CA ASP A 187 5.11 -38.01 -15.80
C ASP A 187 3.98 -37.92 -16.83
N LYS A 188 3.63 -39.06 -17.42
CA LYS A 188 2.44 -39.28 -18.26
C LYS A 188 1.38 -40.01 -17.43
N GLU A 189 0.20 -39.41 -17.31
CA GLU A 189 -1.14 -40.04 -17.24
C GLU A 189 -2.16 -38.90 -17.09
N SER A 190 -3.33 -38.83 -17.72
CA SER A 190 -4.17 -39.80 -18.41
C SER A 190 -5.23 -39.04 -19.23
N ASP A 191 -5.57 -39.54 -20.42
CA ASP A 191 -6.72 -39.11 -21.23
C ASP A 191 -8.07 -39.30 -20.52
N LYS A 192 -9.01 -38.35 -20.71
CA LYS A 192 -10.42 -38.65 -21.08
C LYS A 192 -11.28 -37.42 -21.40
N ASP A 193 -11.79 -37.41 -22.63
CA ASP A 193 -13.15 -37.03 -23.10
C ASP A 193 -13.75 -35.66 -22.66
N ILE A 194 -14.36 -34.82 -23.50
CA ILE A 194 -15.47 -35.07 -24.44
C ILE A 194 -15.53 -33.92 -25.48
N SER A 195 -15.82 -34.29 -26.73
CA SER A 195 -16.12 -33.42 -27.87
C SER A 195 -17.60 -33.01 -27.89
N GLU A 196 -17.93 -31.77 -28.32
CA GLU A 196 -19.14 -31.39 -29.13
C GLU A 196 -19.13 -29.86 -29.32
N SER A 197 -18.89 -29.30 -30.52
CA SER A 197 -19.85 -28.99 -31.60
C SER A 197 -21.09 -28.25 -31.07
N LEU A 198 -21.33 -26.96 -31.37
CA LEU A 198 -21.84 -26.33 -32.61
C LEU A 198 -21.75 -24.80 -32.40
N ARG A 199 -21.11 -23.98 -33.25
CA ARG A 199 -21.61 -23.36 -34.49
C ARG A 199 -23.04 -22.79 -34.45
N ASP A 200 -23.07 -21.46 -34.68
CA ASP A 200 -24.02 -20.64 -35.47
C ASP A 200 -24.46 -19.43 -34.65
N GLU A 201 -24.71 -18.22 -35.15
CA GLU A 201 -24.52 -17.50 -36.42
C GLU A 201 -25.18 -16.14 -36.09
N SER A 202 -24.60 -15.00 -36.51
CA SER A 202 -25.34 -13.83 -37.04
C SER A 202 -24.50 -12.56 -37.03
N THR A 203 -24.21 -12.13 -38.25
CA THR A 203 -23.77 -10.82 -38.75
C THR A 203 -24.64 -9.63 -38.31
N GLN A 204 -24.01 -8.46 -38.10
CA GLN A 204 -24.40 -7.10 -38.57
C GLN A 204 -23.48 -6.05 -37.90
N SER A 205 -22.49 -5.48 -38.62
CA SER A 205 -22.52 -4.21 -39.40
C SER A 205 -22.52 -2.92 -38.56
N GLU A 206 -21.41 -2.18 -38.69
CA GLU A 206 -21.22 -0.72 -38.72
C GLU A 206 -21.92 0.17 -37.67
N ASP A 207 -21.13 0.90 -36.88
CA ASP A 207 -20.94 2.36 -37.09
C ASP A 207 -19.88 2.97 -36.17
N VAL A 208 -18.97 3.72 -36.78
CA VAL A 208 -17.95 4.58 -36.15
C VAL A 208 -18.42 6.02 -36.27
N PRO A 209 -18.22 6.87 -35.25
CA PRO A 209 -18.02 8.28 -35.51
C PRO A 209 -16.62 8.74 -35.07
N SER A 210 -15.85 9.15 -36.07
CA SER A 210 -14.71 10.05 -35.96
C SER A 210 -15.18 11.39 -35.40
N ASN A 211 -14.46 11.93 -34.40
CA ASN A 211 -14.39 13.37 -34.21
C ASN A 211 -12.96 13.79 -33.85
N GLN A 212 -12.36 14.47 -34.81
CA GLN A 212 -11.15 15.27 -34.69
C GLN A 212 -11.45 16.50 -33.83
N ASN A 213 -10.50 16.90 -33.00
CA ASN A 213 -10.25 18.31 -32.67
C ASN A 213 -8.84 18.42 -32.10
N ASP A 214 -7.93 18.84 -32.98
CA ASP A 214 -6.66 19.44 -32.62
C ASP A 214 -6.95 20.76 -31.87
N ASN A 215 -6.27 20.97 -30.75
CA ASN A 215 -6.01 22.31 -30.21
C ASN A 215 -4.68 22.27 -29.46
N ASP A 216 -3.65 22.73 -30.17
CA ASP A 216 -2.45 23.31 -29.59
C ASP A 216 -2.83 24.48 -28.68
N SER A 217 -2.30 24.47 -27.46
CA SER A 217 -2.13 25.69 -26.69
C SER A 217 -0.85 25.60 -25.87
N ASP A 218 0.21 26.15 -26.43
CA ASP A 218 1.38 26.64 -25.71
C ASP A 218 0.93 27.62 -24.61
N ILE A 219 1.22 27.29 -23.37
CA ILE A 219 1.29 28.25 -22.26
C ILE A 219 2.62 28.03 -21.55
N GLU A 220 3.56 28.93 -21.83
CA GLU A 220 4.70 29.22 -20.99
C GLU A 220 4.21 29.82 -19.66
N GLU A 221 4.49 29.15 -18.53
CA GLU A 221 4.40 29.79 -17.21
C GLU A 221 5.57 29.38 -16.31
N LYS A 222 6.56 30.28 -16.32
CA LYS A 222 7.41 30.76 -15.21
C LYS A 222 7.79 29.77 -14.10
N GLY A 223 9.11 29.56 -14.01
CA GLY A 223 9.74 28.79 -12.95
C GLY A 223 9.56 29.36 -11.54
N GLU A 224 9.23 28.46 -10.63
CA GLU A 224 9.64 28.52 -9.24
C GLU A 224 10.41 27.23 -8.92
N GLU A 225 11.73 27.38 -8.72
CA GLU A 225 12.60 26.33 -8.18
C GLU A 225 12.13 25.93 -6.79
N THR A 226 11.28 24.91 -6.70
CA THR A 226 11.03 24.23 -5.45
C THR A 226 12.07 23.10 -5.29
N GLN A 227 12.87 23.20 -4.23
CA GLN A 227 13.88 22.19 -3.90
C GLN A 227 13.26 20.79 -3.87
N PRO A 228 13.93 19.76 -4.41
CA PRO A 228 13.37 18.42 -4.51
C PRO A 228 13.10 17.87 -3.09
N LYS A 229 11.83 17.57 -2.82
CA LYS A 229 11.40 16.91 -1.58
C LYS A 229 12.06 15.54 -1.53
N LYS A 230 13.05 15.39 -0.64
CA LYS A 230 13.77 14.14 -0.42
C LYS A 230 12.79 13.01 -0.09
N SER A 231 12.76 11.98 -0.95
CA SER A 231 11.91 10.80 -0.81
C SER A 231 12.14 10.08 0.51
N PHE A 232 11.07 9.50 1.07
CA PHE A 232 11.06 8.74 2.33
C PHE A 232 12.21 7.74 2.47
N TRP A 233 12.59 7.09 1.36
CA TRP A 233 13.71 6.14 1.28
C TRP A 233 15.09 6.75 1.53
N SER A 234 15.32 7.99 1.10
CA SER A 234 16.60 8.70 1.32
C SER A 234 16.86 9.04 2.80
N ARG A 235 15.83 8.96 3.67
CA ARG A 235 15.98 9.11 5.12
C ARG A 235 16.29 7.80 5.85
N LEU A 236 15.93 6.65 5.28
CA LEU A 236 16.06 5.35 5.95
C LEU A 236 17.40 4.68 5.67
N PHE A 237 17.97 4.90 4.49
CA PHE A 237 19.22 4.29 4.03
C PHE A 237 20.25 5.34 3.59
N GLY A 238 20.24 6.50 4.25
CA GLY A 238 20.89 7.73 3.80
C GLY A 238 22.30 7.56 3.23
N GLY A 239 22.53 8.28 2.14
CA GLY A 239 23.84 8.82 1.75
C GLY A 239 24.03 10.22 2.31
#